data_AF-A0A3A9UBV7-F1
#
_entry.id   AF-A0A3A9UBV7-F1
#
_cell.length_a   1.000
_cell.length_b   1.000
_cell.length_c   1.000
_cell.angle_alpha   90.00
_cell.angle_beta   90.00
_cell.angle_gamma   90.00
#
_symmetry.space_group_name_H-M   'P 1'
#
loop_
_entity.id
_entity.type
_entity.pdbx_description
1 polymer ?
#
loop_
_entity_poly.entity_id
_entity_poly.type
_entity_poly.pdbx_seq_one_letter_code
_entity_poly.pdbx_strand_id
1 'polypeptide(L)' 'MDSKSIPELLKRSLQSHMAEADLREDEETQDIIARLSELSDKVAAAKARALANRAQRLADETKG' A
#
# COMPACT_ATOMS: atom_id res chain seq x y z
N MET A 1 0.13 8.88 13.27
CA MET A 1 0.94 7.73 12.82
C MET A 1 0.38 7.30 11.48
N ASP A 2 1.19 7.32 10.45
CA ASP A 2 0.78 6.91 9.11
C ASP A 2 0.55 5.40 9.15
N SER A 3 -0.73 4.98 9.27
CA SER A 3 -1.07 3.57 9.29
C SER A 3 -0.65 2.98 7.95
N LYS A 4 0.44 2.21 7.95
CA LYS A 4 0.94 1.47 6.80
C LYS A 4 -0.22 0.72 6.15
N SER A 5 -0.25 0.74 4.82
CA SER A 5 -1.26 0.03 4.04
C SER A 5 -1.15 -1.48 4.34
N ILE A 6 -2.25 -2.22 4.20
CA ILE A 6 -2.23 -3.69 4.31
C ILE A 6 -1.17 -4.32 3.39
N PRO A 7 -1.03 -3.90 2.11
CA PRO A 7 0.05 -4.38 1.25
C PRO A 7 1.46 -4.15 1.83
N GLU A 8 1.71 -3.00 2.45
CA GLU A 8 2.98 -2.70 3.09
C GLU A 8 3.26 -3.59 4.32
N LEU A 9 2.21 -3.95 5.07
CA LEU A 9 2.33 -4.91 6.18
C LEU A 9 2.66 -6.32 5.66
N LEU A 10 1.96 -6.76 4.61
CA LEU A 10 2.20 -8.06 3.97
C LEU A 10 3.62 -8.14 3.42
N LYS A 11 4.10 -7.07 2.75
CA LYS A 11 5.47 -6.98 2.23
C LYS A 11 6.50 -7.22 3.32
N ARG A 12 6.35 -6.54 4.47
CA ARG A 12 7.26 -6.67 5.62
C ARG A 12 7.23 -8.06 6.24
N SER A 13 6.03 -8.63 6.38
CA SER A 13 5.87 -9.99 6.92
C SER A 13 6.57 -11.01 6.02
N LEU A 14 6.37 -10.91 4.70
CA LEU A 14 7.02 -11.78 3.73
C LEU A 14 8.55 -11.65 3.77
N GLN A 15 9.07 -10.41 3.78
CA GLN A 15 10.50 -10.15 3.90
C GLN A 15 11.12 -10.76 5.18
N SER A 16 10.40 -10.72 6.31
CA SER A 16 10.85 -11.37 7.55
C SER A 16 10.95 -12.90 7.38
N HIS A 17 9.89 -13.52 6.88
CA HIS A 17 9.86 -14.98 6.67
C HIS A 17 10.91 -15.44 5.67
N MET A 18 11.17 -14.68 4.59
CA MET A 18 12.24 -14.98 3.65
C MET A 18 13.62 -14.87 4.28
N ALA A 19 13.84 -13.88 5.15
CA ALA A 19 15.11 -13.72 5.85
C ALA A 19 15.36 -14.84 6.87
N GLU A 20 14.31 -15.33 7.52
CA GLU A 20 14.34 -16.48 8.44
C GLU A 20 14.60 -17.81 7.72
N ALA A 21 14.10 -17.96 6.49
CA ALA A 21 14.25 -19.16 5.66
C ALA A 21 15.48 -19.15 4.74
N ASP A 22 16.31 -18.09 4.77
CA ASP A 22 17.43 -17.87 3.85
C ASP A 22 17.05 -17.83 2.35
N LEU A 23 15.83 -17.35 2.06
CA LEU A 23 15.26 -17.25 0.70
C LEU A 23 15.29 -15.83 0.14
N ARG A 24 16.23 -14.99 0.58
CA ARG A 24 16.22 -13.55 0.23
C ARG A 24 16.38 -13.30 -1.27
N GLU A 25 17.09 -14.18 -1.96
CA GLU A 25 17.41 -14.05 -3.39
C GLU A 25 16.50 -14.92 -4.28
N ASP A 26 15.50 -15.58 -3.69
CA ASP A 26 14.56 -16.39 -4.47
C ASP A 26 13.71 -15.50 -5.39
N GLU A 27 13.69 -15.85 -6.67
CA GLU A 27 13.11 -15.00 -7.72
C GLU A 27 11.59 -14.86 -7.59
N GLU A 28 10.89 -15.95 -7.26
CA GLU A 28 9.43 -15.96 -7.13
C GLU A 28 8.99 -15.08 -5.97
N THR A 29 9.66 -15.18 -4.83
CA THR A 29 9.37 -14.36 -3.66
C THR A 29 9.74 -12.88 -3.86
N GLN A 30 10.78 -12.57 -4.63
CA GLN A 30 11.08 -11.19 -5.05
C GLN A 30 9.99 -10.60 -5.96
N ASP A 31 9.43 -11.37 -6.89
CA ASP A 31 8.30 -10.93 -7.73
C ASP A 31 7.06 -10.62 -6.85
N ILE A 32 6.79 -11.44 -5.83
CA ILE A 32 5.70 -11.16 -4.88
C ILE A 32 5.95 -9.84 -4.12
N ILE A 33 7.18 -9.58 -3.66
CA ILE A 33 7.54 -8.31 -2.99
C ILE A 33 7.32 -7.11 -3.94
N ALA A 34 7.70 -7.24 -5.21
CA ALA A 34 7.49 -6.19 -6.22
C ALA A 34 6.00 -5.89 -6.40
N ARG A 35 5.17 -6.93 -6.58
CA ARG A 35 3.71 -6.80 -6.70
C ARG A 35 3.06 -6.17 -5.48
N LEU A 36 3.52 -6.52 -4.28
CA LEU A 36 3.04 -5.91 -3.03
C LEU A 36 3.39 -4.43 -2.95
N SER A 37 4.57 -4.04 -3.45
CA SER A 37 4.98 -2.63 -3.52
C SER A 37 4.10 -1.84 -4.48
N GLU A 38 3.88 -2.35 -5.70
CA GLU A 38 2.97 -1.71 -6.66
C GLU A 38 1.54 -1.58 -6.13
N LEU A 39 1.04 -2.61 -5.44
CA LEU A 39 -0.28 -2.58 -4.85
C LEU A 39 -0.38 -1.53 -3.74
N SER A 40 0.66 -1.38 -2.93
CA SER A 40 0.75 -0.34 -1.90
C SER A 40 0.62 1.06 -2.52
N ASP A 41 1.33 1.32 -3.61
CA ASP A 41 1.30 2.60 -4.32
C ASP A 41 -0.10 2.88 -4.92
N LYS A 42 -0.72 1.87 -5.54
CA LYS A 42 -2.09 1.97 -6.07
C LYS A 42 -3.10 2.28 -4.97
N VAL A 43 -2.98 1.66 -3.80
CA VAL A 43 -3.84 1.93 -2.64
C VAL A 43 -3.63 3.34 -2.11
N ALA A 44 -2.38 3.81 -2.01
CA ALA A 44 -2.07 5.16 -1.57
C ALA A 44 -2.70 6.20 -2.52
N ALA A 45 -2.54 6.02 -3.83
CA ALA A 45 -3.13 6.90 -4.84
C ALA A 45 -4.67 6.89 -4.79
N ALA A 46 -5.29 5.72 -4.67
CA ALA A 46 -6.74 5.60 -4.56
C ALA A 46 -7.29 6.29 -3.30
N LYS A 47 -6.61 6.13 -2.16
CA LYS A 47 -6.96 6.79 -0.90
C LYS A 47 -6.84 8.31 -1.02
N ALA A 48 -5.76 8.81 -1.60
CA ALA A 48 -5.56 10.24 -1.83
C ALA A 48 -6.69 10.82 -2.71
N ARG A 49 -7.05 10.14 -3.80
CA ARG A 49 -8.16 10.54 -4.68
C ARG A 49 -9.50 10.53 -3.96
N ALA A 50 -9.78 9.51 -3.15
CA ALA A 50 -11.01 9.43 -2.37
C ALA A 50 -11.15 10.57 -1.36
N LEU A 51 -10.05 10.93 -0.67
CA LEU A 51 -10.00 12.05 0.25
C LEU A 51 -10.20 13.39 -0.46
N ALA A 52 -9.55 13.61 -1.60
CA ALA A 52 -9.73 14.82 -2.41
C ALA A 52 -11.20 14.98 -2.87
N ASN A 53 -11.79 13.90 -3.39
CA ASN A 53 -13.20 13.91 -3.82
C ASN A 53 -14.15 14.20 -2.65
N ARG A 54 -13.87 13.67 -1.45
CA ARG A 54 -14.66 13.96 -0.26
C ARG A 54 -14.55 15.42 0.15
N ALA A 55 -13.34 15.99 0.15
CA ALA A 55 -13.12 17.40 0.48
C ALA A 55 -13.85 18.32 -0.51
N GLN A 56 -13.82 18.00 -1.81
CA GLN A 56 -14.55 18.75 -2.83
C GLN A 56 -16.06 18.74 -2.57
N ARG A 57 -16.66 17.56 -2.32
CA ARG A 57 -18.11 17.46 -2.03
C ARG A 57 -18.52 18.32 -0.82
N LEU A 58 -17.75 18.28 0.27
CA LEU A 58 -18.02 19.09 1.46
C LEU A 58 -17.89 20.60 1.17
N ALA A 59 -16.94 20.98 0.32
CA ALA A 59 -16.76 22.38 -0.09
C ALA A 59 -17.90 22.87 -1.00
N ASP A 60 -18.50 21.99 -1.79
CA ASP A 60 -19.65 22.32 -2.64
C ASP A 60 -20.95 22.40 -1.82
N GLU A 61 -21.14 21.50 -0.84
CA GLU A 61 -22.29 21.50 0.08
C GLU A 61 -22.36 22.74 0.99
N THR A 62 -21.22 23.38 1.27
CA THR A 62 -21.16 24.59 2.12
C THR A 62 -21.35 25.90 1.36
N LYS A 63 -21.44 25.85 0.02
CA LYS A 63 -21.65 27.02 -0.85
C LYS A 63 -23.09 27.15 -1.38
N GLY A 64 -23.91 26.11 -1.25
CA GLY A 64 -25.34 26.11 -1.60
C GLY A 64 -26.20 26.44 -0.40
#